data_AF-A0A963N3Y9-F1
#
_entry.id   AF-A0A963N3Y9-F1
#
_cell.length_a   1.000
_cell.length_b   1.000
_cell.length_c   1.000
_cell.angle_alpha   90.00
_cell.angle_beta   90.00
_cell.angle_gamma   90.00
#
_symmetry.space_group_name_H-M   'P 1'
#
loop_
_entity.id
_entity.type
_entity.pdbx_description
1 polymer ?
#
loop_
_entity_poly.entity_id
_entity_poly.type
_entity_poly.pdbx_seq_one_letter_code
_entity_poly.pdbx_strand_id
1 'polypeptide(L)' 'LTTSRLGVKGSEDLGNGMKAHFNLELAIKDTAKMGADTGTDLAAPFSTRLSNVGLSGGFGDVTLGRQYT' A
#
# COMPACT_ATOMS: atom_id res chain seq x y z
N LEU A 1 -15.95 -12.02 7.89
CA LEU A 1 -15.38 -11.36 6.70
C LEU A 1 -13.85 -11.36 6.84
N THR A 2 -13.19 -12.32 6.21
CA THR A 2 -11.71 -12.34 6.14
C THR A 2 -11.30 -11.50 4.94
N THR A 3 -10.52 -10.43 5.16
CA THR A 3 -10.06 -9.55 4.06
C THR A 3 -8.55 -9.74 3.90
N SER A 4 -8.13 -10.24 2.74
CA SER A 4 -6.71 -10.39 2.42
C SER A 4 -6.12 -9.05 1.98
N ARG A 5 -4.86 -8.80 2.36
CA ARG A 5 -4.12 -7.58 2.01
C ARG A 5 -2.74 -7.96 1.50
N LEU A 6 -2.30 -7.24 0.48
CA LEU A 6 -0.94 -7.34 -0.06
C LEU A 6 -0.35 -5.95 -0.12
N GLY A 7 0.88 -5.79 0.34
CA GLY A 7 1.55 -4.51 0.27
C GLY A 7 3.05 -4.63 0.38
N VAL A 8 3.72 -3.54 0.01
CA VAL A 8 5.17 -3.36 0.14
C VAL A 8 5.39 -2.08 0.93
N LYS A 9 6.31 -2.15 1.88
CA LYS A 9 6.84 -1.01 2.60
C LYS A 9 8.34 -1.01 2.48
N GLY A 10 8.93 0.16 2.36
CA GLY A 10 10.36 0.34 2.30
C GLY A 10 10.78 1.60 3.03
N SER A 11 12.01 1.60 3.51
CA SER A 11 12.66 2.74 4.11
C SER A 11 14.09 2.77 3.61
N GLU A 12 14.56 3.94 3.23
CA GLU A 12 15.92 4.17 2.77
C GLU A 12 16.56 5.30 3.58
N ASP A 13 17.75 5.03 4.09
CA ASP A 13 18.53 6.00 4.85
C ASP A 13 19.23 6.94 3.86
N LEU A 14 18.90 8.22 3.92
CA LEU A 14 19.48 9.24 3.04
C LEU A 14 20.73 9.89 3.64
N GLY A 15 21.11 9.48 4.85
CA GLY A 15 22.22 10.06 5.61
C GLY A 15 21.83 11.33 6.37
N ASN A 16 22.77 11.87 7.16
CA ASN A 16 22.59 13.09 7.95
C ASN A 16 21.33 13.12 8.84
N GLY A 17 20.90 11.96 9.33
CA GLY A 17 19.70 11.83 10.14
C GLY A 17 18.38 11.88 9.37
N MET A 18 18.41 11.83 8.03
CA MET A 18 17.23 11.79 7.17
C MET A 18 16.93 10.39 6.65
N LYS A 19 15.64 10.07 6.51
CA LYS A 19 15.18 8.81 5.93
C LYS A 19 13.96 9.04 5.04
N ALA A 20 13.93 8.40 3.88
CA ALA A 20 12.74 8.30 3.05
C ALA A 20 12.02 6.99 3.34
N HIS A 21 10.69 6.99 3.26
CA HIS A 21 9.88 5.79 3.40
C HIS A 21 8.71 5.80 2.43
N PHE A 22 8.24 4.63 2.07
CA PHE A 22 7.05 4.47 1.24
C PHE A 22 6.21 3.30 1.73
N ASN A 23 4.90 3.42 1.54
CA ASN A 23 3.93 2.37 1.84
C ASN A 23 2.94 2.25 0.68
N LEU A 24 2.85 1.05 0.12
CA LEU A 24 1.82 0.66 -0.83
C LEU A 24 1.08 -0.55 -0.26
N GLU A 25 -0.21 -0.41 0.02
CA GLU A 25 -1.07 -1.50 0.48
C GLU A 25 -2.32 -1.60 -0.40
N LEU A 26 -2.63 -2.81 -0.82
CA LEU A 26 -3.79 -3.19 -1.62
C LEU A 26 -4.66 -4.15 -0.81
N ALA A 27 -5.98 -3.94 -0.81
CA ALA A 27 -6.94 -4.97 -0.42
C ALA A 27 -7.22 -5.90 -1.60
N ILE A 28 -7.21 -7.20 -1.34
CA ILE A 28 -7.61 -8.23 -2.30
C ILE A 28 -9.07 -8.57 -2.01
N LYS A 29 -9.94 -8.40 -3.02
CA LYS A 29 -11.33 -8.85 -2.96
C LYS A 29 -11.37 -10.38 -3.13
N ASP A 30 -12.28 -11.01 -2.41
CA ASP A 30 -12.44 -12.47 -2.23
C ASP A 30 -11.94 -13.32 -3.41
N THR A 31 -10.83 -14.03 -3.16
CA THR A 31 -10.12 -14.87 -4.14
C THR A 31 -10.91 -16.11 -4.54
N ALA A 32 -12.01 -16.46 -3.86
CA ALA A 32 -12.87 -17.59 -4.23
C ALA A 32 -13.46 -17.48 -5.65
N LYS A 33 -13.47 -16.27 -6.24
CA LYS A 33 -13.89 -16.01 -7.63
C LYS A 33 -12.75 -15.73 -8.61
N MET A 34 -11.49 -15.84 -8.18
CA MET A 34 -10.31 -15.64 -9.03
C MET A 34 -9.88 -16.93 -9.77
N GLY A 35 -10.71 -17.97 -9.76
CA GLY A 35 -10.51 -19.16 -10.60
C GLY A 35 -10.71 -18.81 -12.07
N ALA A 36 -9.72 -19.16 -12.89
CA ALA A 36 -9.56 -18.76 -14.30
C ALA A 36 -10.69 -19.14 -15.28
N ASP A 37 -11.80 -19.74 -14.81
CA ASP A 37 -12.84 -20.35 -15.65
C ASP A 37 -14.26 -19.78 -15.49
N THR A 38 -14.50 -18.73 -14.70
CA THR A 38 -15.88 -18.34 -14.37
C THR A 38 -16.47 -17.18 -15.17
N GLY A 39 -15.75 -16.57 -16.12
CA GLY A 39 -16.31 -15.50 -16.97
C GLY A 39 -16.88 -14.29 -16.20
N THR A 40 -16.61 -14.21 -14.89
CA THR A 40 -17.05 -13.11 -14.04
C THR A 40 -16.09 -11.96 -14.17
N ASP A 41 -16.66 -10.80 -14.48
CA ASP A 41 -15.99 -9.53 -14.71
C ASP A 41 -14.94 -9.24 -13.62
N LEU A 42 -13.66 -9.27 -14.01
CA LEU A 42 -12.48 -9.03 -13.17
C LEU A 42 -12.30 -7.53 -12.87
N ALA A 43 -13.39 -6.77 -12.79
CA ALA A 43 -13.37 -5.32 -12.63
C ALA A 43 -12.77 -4.94 -11.26
N ALA A 44 -11.44 -4.82 -11.22
CA ALA A 44 -10.59 -4.46 -10.09
C ALA A 44 -10.64 -5.44 -8.89
N PRO A 45 -9.92 -6.58 -8.96
CA PRO A 45 -9.72 -7.49 -7.81
C PRO A 45 -8.94 -6.84 -6.66
N PHE A 46 -8.30 -5.68 -6.93
CA PHE A 46 -7.49 -4.94 -5.97
C PHE A 46 -8.06 -3.54 -5.73
N SER A 47 -7.96 -3.06 -4.48
CA SER A 47 -8.28 -1.68 -4.10
C SER A 47 -7.14 -1.08 -3.29
N THR A 48 -6.64 0.09 -3.69
CA THR A 48 -5.55 0.78 -2.99
C THR A 48 -6.02 1.35 -1.64
N ARG A 49 -5.37 0.91 -0.56
CA ARG A 49 -5.61 1.34 0.82
C ARG A 49 -4.61 2.39 1.26
N LEU A 50 -3.33 2.07 1.07
CA LEU A 50 -2.22 2.98 1.35
C LEU A 50 -1.41 3.16 0.07
N SER A 51 -1.08 4.40 -0.24
CA SER A 51 -0.15 4.76 -1.31
C SER A 51 0.43 6.10 -0.90
N ASN A 52 1.49 6.05 -0.12
CA ASN A 52 2.14 7.23 0.40
C ASN A 52 3.66 7.09 0.37
N VAL A 53 4.29 8.25 0.31
CA VAL A 53 5.73 8.45 0.44
C VAL A 53 5.96 9.50 1.49
N GLY A 54 7.02 9.37 2.27
CA GLY A 54 7.34 10.33 3.29
C GLY A 54 8.84 10.50 3.46
N LEU A 55 9.16 11.58 4.16
CA LEU A 55 10.51 11.96 4.53
C LEU A 55 10.51 12.30 6.01
N SER A 56 11.41 11.67 6.75
CA SER A 56 11.64 11.91 8.16
C SER A 56 13.03 12.47 8.41
N GLY A 57 13.15 13.30 9.44
CA GLY A 57 14.40 13.92 9.87
C GLY A 57 14.25 14.73 11.15
N GLY A 58 15.18 15.64 11.42
CA GLY A 58 15.15 16.50 12.61
C GLY A 58 13.93 17.43 12.71
N PHE A 59 13.19 17.60 11.61
CA PHE A 59 11.94 18.35 11.53
C PHE A 59 10.69 17.50 11.82
N GLY A 60 10.86 16.20 12.13
CA GLY A 60 9.76 15.25 12.28
C GLY A 60 9.53 14.44 11.00
N ASP A 61 8.27 14.10 10.72
CA ASP A 61 7.86 13.27 9.58
C ASP A 61 6.85 14.03 8.71
N VAL A 62 7.09 14.06 7.41
CA VAL A 62 6.13 14.56 6.44
C VAL A 62 5.84 13.46 5.46
N THR A 63 4.58 13.01 5.44
CA THR A 63 4.09 11.97 4.54
C THR A 63 3.02 12.55 3.61
N LEU A 64 3.09 12.20 2.33
CA LEU A 64 2.21 12.65 1.26
C LEU A 64 1.62 11.45 0.53
N GLY A 65 0.31 11.51 0.27
CA GLY A 65 -0.41 10.53 -0.52
C GLY A 65 -1.63 9.98 0.19
N ARG A 66 -2.13 8.84 -0.29
CA ARG A 66 -3.25 8.13 0.32
C ARG A 66 -2.77 7.42 1.58
N GLN A 67 -3.22 7.91 2.71
CA GLN A 67 -2.90 7.39 4.04
C GLN A 67 -4.15 7.30 4.89
N TYR A 68 -4.00 6.70 6.07
CA TYR A 68 -5.08 6.73 7.07
C TYR A 68 -5.39 8.18 7.42
N THR A 69 -6.69 8.49 7.47
CA THR A 69 -7.20 9.78 7.92
C THR A 69 -7.25 9.78 9.44
#